data_AF-A0AAV2QPF2-F1
#
_entry.id   AF-A0AAV2QPF2-F1
#
_cell.length_a   1.000
_cell.length_b   1.000
_cell.length_c   1.000
_cell.angle_alpha   90.00
_cell.angle_beta   90.00
_cell.angle_gamma   90.00
#
_symmetry.space_group_name_H-M   'P 1'
#
loop_
_entity.id
_entity.type
_entity.pdbx_description
1 polymer ?
#
loop_
_entity_poly.entity_id
_entity_poly.type
_entity_poly.pdbx_seq_one_letter_code
_entity_poly.pdbx_strand_id
1 'polypeptide(L)'
;MDTKSLLCLVVVICIGLTEARPSDPYKQQTYKEEEIPYSFNYGVRDDYAGTDFGQNEESDGKQVQGSYTVALPDGRKQTVTYQADHYNGFQANVEYYGEAQFPHEYGPPVTFKPQAYHPQPSYKPQEPLYRPTYA
;
A
#
# COMPACT_ATOMS: atom_id res chain seq x y z
N MET A 1 36.28 36.52 46.85
CA MET A 1 35.38 36.14 45.74
C MET A 1 35.96 34.89 45.14
N ASP A 2 35.29 33.76 45.38
CA ASP A 2 35.88 32.43 45.22
C ASP A 2 35.63 31.90 43.82
N THR A 3 36.67 31.39 43.18
CA THR A 3 36.65 30.90 41.79
C THR A 3 35.67 29.75 41.54
N LYS A 4 35.20 29.07 42.60
CA LYS A 4 34.14 28.05 42.55
C LYS A 4 32.73 28.64 42.44
N SER A 5 32.50 29.84 42.99
CA SER A 5 31.23 30.55 42.90
C SER A 5 31.04 31.19 41.52
N LEU A 6 32.13 31.64 40.91
CA LEU A 6 32.14 32.17 39.54
C LEU A 6 31.86 31.08 38.49
N LEU A 7 32.35 29.85 38.70
CA LEU A 7 32.11 28.72 37.78
C LEU A 7 30.65 28.23 37.80
N CYS A 8 29.99 28.27 38.96
CA CYS A 8 28.57 27.93 39.09
C CYS A 8 27.68 28.98 38.38
N LEU A 9 28.04 30.26 38.48
CA LEU A 9 27.28 31.35 37.89
C LEU A 9 27.37 31.37 36.35
N VAL A 10 28.50 30.93 35.78
CA VAL A 10 28.66 30.77 34.31
C VAL A 10 27.89 29.55 33.77
N VAL A 11 27.85 28.42 34.51
CA VAL A 11 27.09 27.22 34.10
C VAL A 11 25.57 27.45 34.15
N VAL A 12 25.08 28.25 35.10
CA VAL A 12 23.65 28.60 35.18
C VAL A 12 23.21 29.56 34.06
N ILE A 13 24.11 30.38 33.52
CA ILE A 13 23.80 31.30 32.41
C ILE A 13 23.70 30.57 31.06
N CYS A 14 24.38 29.43 30.87
CA CYS A 14 24.36 28.68 29.60
C CYS A 14 23.08 27.87 29.34
N ILE A 15 22.24 27.59 30.35
CA ILE A 15 21.00 26.80 30.19
C ILE A 15 19.79 27.70 29.84
N GLY A 16 19.96 29.03 29.88
CA GLY A 16 18.88 29.99 29.66
C GLY A 16 18.52 30.31 28.20
N LEU A 17 19.13 29.66 27.20
CA LEU A 17 18.71 29.82 25.79
C LEU A 17 17.54 28.89 25.49
N THR A 18 16.40 29.16 26.11
CA THR A 18 15.13 28.61 25.63
C THR A 18 14.82 29.31 24.32
N GLU A 19 14.96 28.61 23.20
CA GLU A 19 14.49 29.13 21.92
C GLU A 19 12.99 29.40 22.04
N ALA A 20 12.62 30.68 22.07
CA ALA A 20 11.26 31.11 21.88
C ALA A 20 10.89 30.78 20.44
N ARG A 21 10.42 29.55 20.22
CA ARG A 21 9.86 29.15 18.94
C ARG A 21 8.72 30.12 18.63
N PRO A 22 8.72 30.77 17.46
CA PRO A 22 7.58 31.59 17.07
C PRO A 22 6.33 30.73 17.19
N SER A 23 5.35 31.22 17.95
CA SER A 23 4.03 30.59 17.99
C SER A 23 3.48 30.67 16.58
N ASP A 24 3.42 29.53 15.89
CA ASP A 24 2.91 29.46 14.53
C ASP A 24 1.45 29.98 14.56
N PRO A 25 1.16 31.18 13.99
CA PRO A 25 -0.17 31.77 14.07
C PRO A 25 -1.19 30.95 13.25
N TYR A 26 -0.69 30.05 12.42
CA TYR A 26 -1.45 29.05 11.72
C TYR A 26 -1.63 27.83 12.62
N LYS A 27 -2.67 27.86 13.46
CA LYS A 27 -3.27 26.61 13.96
C LYS A 27 -3.68 25.81 12.72
N GLN A 28 -2.86 24.85 12.32
CA GLN A 28 -3.25 23.89 11.29
C GLN A 28 -4.49 23.18 11.84
N GLN A 29 -5.63 23.39 11.20
CA GLN A 29 -6.83 22.64 11.55
C GLN A 29 -6.52 21.18 11.23
N THR A 30 -6.27 20.39 12.28
CA THR A 30 -6.26 18.93 12.17
C THR A 30 -7.70 18.55 11.84
N TYR A 31 -7.98 18.40 10.56
CA TYR A 31 -9.13 17.63 10.12
C TYR A 31 -8.79 16.19 10.47
N LYS A 32 -9.43 15.66 11.52
CA LYS A 32 -9.50 14.22 11.70
C LYS A 32 -10.39 13.73 10.57
N GLU A 33 -9.78 13.28 9.48
CA GLU A 33 -10.48 12.49 8.49
C GLU A 33 -10.95 11.24 9.21
N GLU A 34 -12.26 11.06 9.31
CA GLU A 34 -12.83 9.84 9.85
C GLU A 34 -12.57 8.72 8.86
N GLU A 35 -11.91 7.65 9.30
CA GLU A 35 -11.64 6.49 8.45
C GLU A 35 -12.98 5.87 8.04
N ILE A 36 -13.22 5.78 6.72
CA ILE A 36 -14.47 5.30 6.15
C ILE A 36 -14.34 3.80 5.87
N PRO A 37 -15.20 2.95 6.46
CA PRO A 37 -15.23 1.52 6.14
C PRO A 37 -15.50 1.27 4.65
N TYR A 38 -14.89 0.22 4.10
CA TYR A 38 -15.10 -0.19 2.72
C TYR A 38 -15.07 -1.71 2.58
N SER A 39 -15.61 -2.20 1.48
CA SER A 39 -15.47 -3.59 1.06
C SER A 39 -15.53 -3.66 -0.47
N PHE A 40 -14.67 -4.48 -1.06
CA PHE A 40 -14.69 -4.75 -2.49
C PHE A 40 -14.28 -6.18 -2.79
N ASN A 41 -14.71 -6.66 -3.94
CA ASN A 41 -14.27 -7.92 -4.50
C ASN A 41 -14.26 -7.84 -6.02
N TYR A 42 -13.29 -8.51 -6.64
CA TYR A 42 -13.22 -8.67 -8.08
C TYR A 42 -12.58 -10.00 -8.45
N GLY A 43 -12.78 -10.43 -9.70
CA GLY A 43 -12.15 -11.62 -10.23
C GLY A 43 -12.07 -11.60 -11.74
N VAL A 44 -11.03 -12.24 -12.28
CA VAL A 44 -10.80 -12.44 -13.70
C VAL A 44 -10.57 -13.93 -13.94
N ARG A 45 -11.37 -14.51 -14.82
CA ARG A 45 -11.19 -15.89 -15.26
C ARG A 45 -11.23 -15.92 -16.78
N ASP A 46 -10.09 -16.22 -17.38
CA ASP A 46 -9.93 -16.38 -18.82
C ASP A 46 -9.21 -17.71 -19.08
N ASP A 47 -10.00 -18.72 -19.46
CA ASP A 47 -9.50 -20.06 -19.72
C ASP A 47 -8.61 -20.11 -20.99
N TYR A 48 -8.77 -19.16 -21.93
CA TYR A 48 -7.94 -19.09 -23.15
C TYR A 48 -6.54 -18.54 -22.83
N ALA A 49 -6.48 -17.47 -22.04
CA ALA A 49 -5.22 -16.88 -21.59
C ALA A 49 -4.58 -17.66 -20.41
N GLY A 50 -5.29 -18.64 -19.83
CA GLY A 50 -4.84 -19.38 -18.64
C GLY A 50 -4.80 -18.52 -17.37
N THR A 51 -5.57 -17.43 -17.35
CA THR A 51 -5.56 -16.43 -16.29
C THR A 51 -6.69 -16.68 -15.29
N ASP A 52 -6.35 -16.80 -14.00
CA ASP A 52 -7.30 -16.93 -12.90
C ASP A 52 -6.81 -16.05 -11.73
N PHE A 53 -7.45 -14.90 -11.55
CA PHE A 53 -7.16 -13.92 -10.51
C PHE A 53 -8.42 -13.63 -9.70
N GLY A 54 -8.27 -13.40 -8.41
CA GLY A 54 -9.35 -12.90 -7.57
C GLY A 54 -8.83 -12.11 -6.39
N GLN A 55 -9.58 -11.14 -5.93
CA GLN A 55 -9.30 -10.42 -4.68
C GLN A 55 -10.60 -10.09 -3.96
N ASN A 56 -10.56 -10.17 -2.64
CA ASN A 56 -11.51 -9.55 -1.74
C ASN A 56 -10.76 -8.79 -0.66
N GLU A 57 -11.30 -7.66 -0.23
CA GLU A 57 -10.76 -6.89 0.88
C GLU A 57 -11.87 -6.08 1.52
N GLU A 58 -11.78 -5.93 2.83
CA GLU A 58 -12.61 -5.03 3.60
C GLU A 58 -11.80 -4.31 4.67
N SER A 59 -12.31 -3.14 5.05
CA SER A 59 -11.77 -2.33 6.14
C SER A 59 -12.90 -1.80 6.99
N ASP A 60 -12.72 -1.85 8.31
CA ASP A 60 -13.61 -1.21 9.27
C ASP A 60 -13.19 0.23 9.61
N GLY A 61 -12.19 0.77 8.88
CA GLY A 61 -11.58 2.07 9.16
C GLY A 61 -10.58 2.03 10.33
N LYS A 62 -10.06 0.85 10.70
CA LYS A 62 -8.94 0.68 11.64
C LYS A 62 -8.05 -0.48 11.26
N GLN A 63 -8.67 -1.55 10.78
CA GLN A 63 -8.04 -2.77 10.32
C GLN A 63 -8.54 -3.10 8.91
N VAL A 64 -7.60 -3.46 8.04
CA VAL A 64 -7.86 -4.04 6.73
C VAL A 64 -7.68 -5.54 6.82
N GLN A 65 -8.56 -6.30 6.18
CA GLN A 65 -8.37 -7.75 5.98
C GLN A 65 -8.83 -8.15 4.58
N GLY A 66 -8.14 -9.10 3.98
CA GLY A 66 -8.45 -9.52 2.62
C GLY A 66 -7.70 -10.77 2.19
N SER A 67 -8.02 -11.21 0.98
CA SER A 67 -7.27 -12.27 0.31
C SER A 67 -7.20 -12.00 -1.19
N TYR A 68 -6.08 -12.38 -1.80
CA TYR A 68 -5.97 -12.46 -3.25
C TYR A 68 -5.49 -13.83 -3.70
N THR A 69 -5.86 -14.21 -4.91
CA THR A 69 -5.53 -15.49 -5.53
C THR A 69 -4.97 -15.27 -6.92
N VAL A 70 -3.93 -16.01 -7.27
CA VAL A 70 -3.24 -15.96 -8.56
C VAL A 70 -2.94 -17.39 -9.04
N ALA A 71 -3.32 -17.72 -10.29
CA ALA A 71 -2.76 -18.89 -10.98
C ALA A 71 -1.32 -18.60 -11.42
N LEU A 72 -0.38 -19.48 -11.04
CA LEU A 72 1.03 -19.37 -11.35
C LEU A 72 1.38 -20.13 -12.64
N PRO A 73 2.43 -19.71 -13.37
CA PRO A 73 2.88 -20.39 -14.59
C PRO A 73 3.35 -21.84 -14.37
N ASP A 74 3.69 -22.21 -13.13
CA ASP A 74 4.06 -23.58 -12.75
C ASP A 74 2.85 -24.49 -12.48
N GLY A 75 1.63 -24.01 -12.76
CA GLY A 75 0.39 -24.74 -12.59
C GLY A 75 -0.19 -24.69 -11.18
N ARG A 76 0.50 -24.09 -10.20
CA ARG A 76 -0.04 -23.90 -8.86
C ARG A 76 -0.98 -22.72 -8.79
N LYS A 77 -1.80 -22.68 -7.75
CA LYS A 77 -2.57 -21.51 -7.33
C LYS A 77 -2.00 -20.97 -6.03
N GLN A 78 -1.59 -19.71 -6.05
CA GLN A 78 -1.16 -19.00 -4.85
C GLN A 78 -2.35 -18.25 -4.26
N THR A 79 -2.58 -18.43 -2.97
CA THR A 79 -3.54 -17.65 -2.19
C THR A 79 -2.77 -16.88 -1.11
N VAL A 80 -3.01 -15.58 -1.02
CA VAL A 80 -2.43 -14.74 0.02
C VAL A 80 -3.55 -14.17 0.84
N THR A 81 -3.58 -14.49 2.13
CA THR A 81 -4.53 -13.96 3.10
C THR A 81 -3.79 -12.98 3.99
N TYR A 82 -4.32 -11.79 4.18
CA TYR A 82 -3.60 -10.71 4.86
C TYR A 82 -4.50 -9.87 5.75
N GLN A 83 -3.84 -9.19 6.69
CA GLN A 83 -4.42 -8.21 7.59
C GLN A 83 -3.44 -7.06 7.80
N ALA A 84 -3.95 -5.84 7.98
CA ALA A 84 -3.13 -4.68 8.29
C ALA A 84 -3.81 -3.78 9.31
N ASP A 85 -3.06 -3.35 10.32
CA ASP A 85 -3.51 -2.37 11.31
C ASP A 85 -2.34 -1.44 11.73
N HIS A 86 -2.66 -0.38 12.48
CA HIS A 86 -1.67 0.63 12.91
C HIS A 86 -0.60 0.10 13.89
N TYR A 87 -0.90 -0.95 14.63
CA TYR A 87 -0.03 -1.48 15.69
C TYR A 87 0.89 -2.60 15.19
N ASN A 88 0.35 -3.50 14.38
CA ASN A 88 0.98 -4.72 13.93
C ASN A 88 1.52 -4.63 12.50
N GLY A 89 1.17 -3.57 11.77
CA GLY A 89 1.50 -3.41 10.36
C GLY A 89 0.82 -4.46 9.47
N PHE A 90 1.35 -4.64 8.27
CA PHE A 90 0.86 -5.64 7.32
C PHE A 90 1.41 -7.04 7.65
N GLN A 91 0.53 -8.02 7.76
CA GLN A 91 0.87 -9.43 7.95
C GLN A 91 0.11 -10.28 6.95
N ALA A 92 0.79 -11.29 6.38
CA ALA A 92 0.19 -12.15 5.38
C ALA A 92 0.64 -13.61 5.54
N ASN A 93 -0.29 -14.53 5.27
CA ASN A 93 -0.02 -15.94 5.05
C ASN A 93 -0.11 -16.24 3.55
N VAL A 94 0.87 -16.98 3.03
CA VAL A 94 0.94 -17.35 1.61
C VAL A 94 0.85 -18.86 1.49
N GLU A 95 -0.20 -19.32 0.81
CA GLU A 95 -0.47 -20.74 0.59
C GLU A 95 -0.41 -21.06 -0.90
N TYR A 96 0.07 -22.26 -1.21
CA TYR A 96 0.14 -22.77 -2.57
C TYR A 96 -0.65 -24.07 -2.68
N TYR A 97 -1.51 -24.14 -3.68
CA TYR A 97 -2.31 -25.32 -3.99
C TYR A 97 -1.88 -25.90 -5.34
N GLY A 98 -1.85 -27.23 -5.43
CA GLY A 98 -1.37 -27.96 -6.61
C GLY A 98 0.12 -28.32 -6.55
N GLU A 99 0.62 -28.94 -7.61
CA GLU A 99 2.01 -29.36 -7.74
C GLU A 99 2.75 -28.44 -8.70
N ALA A 100 3.93 -27.98 -8.29
CA ALA A 100 4.79 -27.17 -9.15
C ALA A 100 5.29 -28.02 -10.33
N GLN A 101 4.93 -27.61 -11.55
CA GLN A 101 5.43 -28.20 -12.77
C GLN A 101 6.60 -27.37 -13.29
N PHE A 102 7.75 -28.02 -13.42
CA PHE A 102 8.95 -27.40 -13.98
C PHE A 102 9.19 -28.00 -15.36
N PRO A 103 9.40 -27.18 -16.42
CA PRO A 103 9.78 -27.71 -17.71
C PRO A 103 11.10 -28.47 -17.57
N HIS A 104 11.10 -29.75 -17.95
CA HIS A 104 12.30 -30.60 -17.94
C HIS A 104 13.30 -30.21 -19.04
N GLU A 105 12.84 -29.42 -20.01
CA GLU A 105 13.64 -28.92 -21.13
C GLU A 105 13.66 -27.40 -21.09
N TYR A 106 14.82 -26.84 -20.77
CA TYR A 106 15.09 -25.44 -21.06
C TYR A 106 15.27 -25.31 -22.57
N GLY A 107 14.28 -24.74 -23.26
CA GLY A 107 14.45 -24.32 -24.64
C GLY A 107 15.63 -23.33 -24.77
N PRO A 108 16.13 -23.07 -25.99
CA PRO A 108 17.13 -22.04 -26.19
C PRO A 108 16.63 -20.71 -25.61
N PRO A 109 17.50 -19.86 -25.06
CA PRO A 109 17.10 -18.59 -24.46
C PRO A 109 16.17 -17.83 -25.39
N VAL A 110 14.96 -17.53 -24.90
CA VAL A 110 13.98 -16.73 -25.63
C VAL A 110 14.57 -15.34 -25.84
N THR A 111 14.96 -15.05 -27.08
CA THR A 111 15.28 -13.67 -27.47
C THR A 111 13.96 -12.98 -27.75
N PHE A 112 13.46 -12.21 -26.78
CA PHE A 112 12.35 -11.30 -27.03
C PHE A 112 12.79 -10.28 -28.07
N LYS A 113 12.33 -10.45 -29.32
CA LYS A 113 12.41 -9.35 -30.28
C LYS A 113 11.52 -8.24 -29.73
N PRO A 114 11.98 -6.98 -29.68
CA PRO A 114 11.14 -5.89 -29.27
C PRO A 114 9.87 -5.94 -30.12
N GLN A 115 8.73 -6.13 -29.46
CA GLN A 115 7.45 -6.04 -30.13
C GLN A 115 7.34 -4.60 -30.65
N ALA A 116 6.99 -4.44 -31.92
CA ALA A 116 6.75 -3.12 -32.47
C ALA A 116 5.75 -2.40 -31.56
N TYR A 117 6.06 -1.17 -31.19
CA TYR A 117 5.19 -0.36 -30.35
C TYR A 117 3.82 -0.26 -31.02
N HIS A 118 2.84 -0.97 -30.49
CA HIS A 118 1.44 -0.67 -30.76
C HIS A 118 1.10 0.51 -29.86
N PRO A 119 0.61 1.64 -30.42
CA PRO A 119 0.16 2.74 -29.60
C PRO A 119 -0.91 2.22 -28.65
N GLN A 120 -0.72 2.47 -27.36
CA GLN A 120 -1.75 2.23 -26.36
C GLN A 120 -3.03 2.94 -26.83
N PRO A 121 -4.21 2.31 -26.77
CA PRO A 121 -5.45 3.01 -27.03
C PRO A 121 -5.51 4.21 -26.07
N SER A 122 -5.63 5.42 -26.64
CA SER A 122 -5.80 6.63 -25.85
C SER A 122 -7.13 6.52 -25.11
N TYR A 123 -7.08 6.19 -23.83
CA TYR A 123 -8.26 6.19 -23.00
C TYR A 123 -8.74 7.64 -22.85
N LYS A 124 -9.89 7.96 -23.42
CA LYS A 124 -10.62 9.17 -23.03
C LYS A 124 -11.46 8.77 -21.81
N PRO A 125 -11.23 9.36 -20.62
CA PRO A 125 -12.16 9.21 -19.52
C PRO A 125 -13.57 9.51 -20.02
N GLN A 126 -14.49 8.56 -19.89
CA GLN A 126 -15.90 8.85 -20.10
C GLN A 126 -16.34 9.71 -18.92
N GLU A 127 -16.78 10.94 -19.18
CA GLU A 127 -17.39 11.76 -18.14
C GLU A 127 -18.60 11.01 -17.58
N PRO A 128 -18.65 10.71 -16.28
CA PRO A 128 -19.82 10.09 -15.69
C PRO A 128 -20.99 11.07 -15.84
N LEU A 129 -22.07 10.61 -16.49
CA LEU A 129 -23.29 11.38 -16.58
C LEU A 129 -23.98 11.38 -15.21
N TYR A 130 -23.65 12.37 -14.39
CA TYR A 130 -24.29 12.57 -13.10
C TYR A 130 -25.77 12.91 -13.29
N ARG A 131 -26.67 12.00 -12.88
CA ARG A 131 -28.11 12.27 -12.75
C ARG A 131 -28.48 12.23 -11.27
N PRO A 132 -28.65 13.37 -10.59
CA PRO A 132 -29.19 13.37 -9.24
C PRO A 132 -30.65 12.93 -9.30
N THR A 133 -30.96 11.78 -8.70
CA THR A 133 -32.34 11.41 -8.39
C THR A 133 -32.65 11.95 -7.00
N TYR A 134 -33.44 13.03 -6.94
CA TYR A 134 -34.09 13.41 -5.68
C TYR A 134 -35.25 12.44 -5.43
N ALA A 135 -35.25 11.81 -4.26
CA ALA A 135 -36.39 11.11 -3.69
C ALA A 135 -36.93 11.93 -2.52
#